data_AF-A0A1I2VDV3-F1
#
_entry.id   AF-A0A1I2VDV3-F1
#
_cell.length_a   1.000
_cell.length_b   1.000
_cell.length_c   1.000
_cell.angle_alpha   90.00
_cell.angle_beta   90.00
_cell.angle_gamma   90.00
#
_symmetry.space_group_name_H-M   'P 1'
#
loop_
_entity.id
_entity.type
_entity.pdbx_description
1 polymer ?
#
loop_
_entity_poly.entity_id
_entity_poly.type
_entity_poly.pdbx_seq_one_letter_code
_entity_poly.pdbx_strand_id
1 'polypeptide(L)'
;MLIGSGFILLLVGVILTCVFQKKIGKTDERTMQIALKSALIMLCVIILCDIIFPKDYMWQIFFLFKYSLTFLASGIYLAVRYKKDFFN
;
A
#
# COMPACT_ATOMS: atom_id res chain seq x y z
N MET A 1 -11.50 9.45 17.91
CA MET A 1 -10.98 8.06 17.84
C MET A 1 -10.65 7.60 16.41
N LEU A 2 -11.50 7.83 15.40
CA LEU A 2 -11.28 7.36 14.00
C LEU A 2 -9.96 7.83 13.36
N ILE A 3 -9.55 9.08 13.63
CA ILE A 3 -8.29 9.66 13.12
C ILE A 3 -7.07 8.93 13.69
N GLY A 4 -7.07 8.63 14.99
CA GLY A 4 -5.95 7.94 15.64
C GLY A 4 -5.79 6.52 15.10
N SER A 5 -6.89 5.78 14.93
CA SER A 5 -6.86 4.44 14.33
C SER A 5 -6.41 4.48 12.86
N GLY A 6 -6.86 5.48 12.09
CA GLY A 6 -6.40 5.66 10.70
C GLY A 6 -4.91 5.96 10.61
N PHE A 7 -4.35 6.70 11.57
CA PHE A 7 -2.93 7.03 11.59
C PHE A 7 -2.06 5.81 11.91
N ILE A 8 -2.49 4.99 12.88
CA ILE A 8 -1.83 3.71 13.18
C ILE A 8 -1.88 2.81 11.94
N LEU A 9 -3.02 2.73 11.27
CA LEU A 9 -3.20 1.93 10.06
C LEU A 9 -2.25 2.37 8.93
N LEU A 10 -2.12 3.69 8.73
CA LEU A 10 -1.20 4.27 7.76
C LEU A 10 0.26 3.91 8.09
N LEU A 11 0.66 4.09 9.36
CA LEU A 11 2.02 3.77 9.80
C LEU A 11 2.35 2.29 9.58
N VAL A 12 1.44 1.38 9.93
CA VAL A 12 1.62 -0.05 9.70
C VAL A 12 1.77 -0.35 8.20
N GLY A 13 0.90 0.21 7.35
CA GLY A 13 0.98 0.02 5.90
C GLY A 13 2.29 0.54 5.28
N VAL A 14 2.75 1.71 5.73
CA VAL A 14 4.02 2.31 5.26
C VAL A 14 5.21 1.47 5.73
N ILE A 15 5.25 1.08 7.00
CA ILE A 15 6.33 0.25 7.54
C ILE A 15 6.39 -1.08 6.78
N LEU A 16 5.24 -1.73 6.55
CA LEU A 16 5.15 -2.99 5.82
C LEU A 16 5.74 -2.85 4.40
N THR A 17 5.29 -1.83 3.67
CA THR A 17 5.74 -1.56 2.30
C THR A 17 7.24 -1.28 2.26
N CYS A 18 7.74 -0.42 3.14
CA CYS A 18 9.16 -0.07 3.23
C CYS A 18 10.04 -1.27 3.58
N VAL A 19 9.62 -2.09 4.56
CA VAL A 19 10.38 -3.28 4.97
C VAL A 19 10.47 -4.29 3.83
N PHE A 20 9.37 -4.56 3.13
CA PHE A 20 9.40 -5.50 2.00
C PHE A 20 10.13 -4.95 0.79
N GLN A 21 9.99 -3.66 0.47
CA GLN A 21 10.79 -3.05 -0.59
C GLN A 21 12.29 -3.12 -0.28
N LYS A 22 12.71 -2.84 0.96
CA LYS A 22 14.11 -3.01 1.37
C LYS A 22 14.57 -4.46 1.32
N LYS A 23 13.72 -5.41 1.73
CA LYS A 23 14.05 -6.85 1.73
C LYS A 23 14.21 -7.45 0.33
N ILE A 24 13.53 -6.90 -0.68
CA ILE A 24 13.61 -7.36 -2.08
C ILE A 24 14.97 -7.02 -2.72
N GLY A 25 15.69 -6.01 -2.23
CA GLY A 25 17.07 -5.73 -2.66
C GLY A 25 17.18 -4.90 -3.94
N LYS A 26 18.36 -4.94 -4.59
CA LYS A 26 18.72 -4.07 -5.73
C LYS A 26 17.76 -4.23 -6.91
N THR A 27 17.65 -3.16 -7.69
CA THR A 27 16.78 -3.05 -8.87
C THR A 27 17.31 -3.92 -10.01
N ASP A 28 17.09 -5.23 -9.92
CA ASP A 28 17.21 -6.15 -11.05
C ASP A 28 15.91 -6.15 -11.88
N GLU A 29 15.95 -6.68 -13.09
CA GLU A 29 14.81 -6.67 -14.02
C GLU A 29 13.54 -7.35 -13.46
N ARG A 30 13.73 -8.36 -12.59
CA ARG A 30 12.68 -9.00 -11.79
C ARG A 30 12.10 -8.05 -10.72
N THR A 31 12.95 -7.33 -10.00
CA THR A 31 12.55 -6.36 -8.96
C THR A 31 11.76 -5.21 -9.57
N MET A 32 12.15 -4.74 -10.77
CA MET A 32 11.45 -3.68 -11.49
C MET A 32 10.01 -4.09 -11.84
N GLN A 33 9.80 -5.32 -12.33
CA GLN A 33 8.47 -5.85 -12.61
C GLN A 33 7.61 -5.94 -11.32
N ILE A 34 8.19 -6.36 -10.20
CA ILE A 34 7.48 -6.44 -8.91
C ILE A 34 7.09 -5.05 -8.40
N ALA A 35 8.02 -4.09 -8.48
CA ALA A 35 7.77 -2.70 -8.12
C ALA A 35 6.66 -2.09 -8.99
N LEU A 36 6.72 -2.31 -10.31
CA LEU A 36 5.70 -1.83 -11.25
C LEU A 36 4.31 -2.39 -10.93
N LYS A 37 4.21 -3.71 -10.67
CA LYS A 37 2.95 -4.35 -10.27
C LYS A 37 2.42 -3.78 -8.95
N SER A 38 3.30 -3.56 -7.97
CA SER A 38 2.91 -2.97 -6.68
C SER A 38 2.42 -1.53 -6.83
N ALA A 39 3.05 -0.74 -7.70
CA ALA A 39 2.64 0.63 -8.02
C ALA A 39 1.31 0.67 -8.78
N LEU A 40 1.08 -0.27 -9.70
CA LEU A 40 -0.20 -0.42 -10.38
C LEU A 40 -1.33 -0.74 -9.39
N ILE A 41 -1.08 -1.62 -8.42
CA ILE A 41 -2.06 -1.93 -7.35
C ILE A 41 -2.34 -0.68 -6.51
N MET A 42 -1.31 0.08 -6.13
CA MET A 42 -1.50 1.35 -5.42
C MET A 42 -2.37 2.32 -6.23
N LEU A 43 -2.08 2.48 -7.52
CA LEU A 43 -2.83 3.37 -8.40
C LEU A 43 -4.30 2.94 -8.55
N CYS A 44 -4.56 1.65 -8.75
CA CYS A 44 -5.92 1.11 -8.81
C CYS A 44 -6.69 1.35 -7.49
N VAL A 45 -6.07 1.10 -6.34
CA VAL A 45 -6.71 1.28 -5.04
C VAL A 45 -7.00 2.77 -4.77
N ILE A 46 -6.09 3.68 -5.13
CA ILE A 46 -6.30 5.12 -5.02
C ILE A 46 -7.49 5.56 -5.87
N ILE A 47 -7.60 5.09 -7.11
CA ILE A 47 -8.70 5.45 -8.03
C ILE A 47 -10.03 4.92 -7.50
N LEU A 48 -10.07 3.65 -7.08
CA LEU A 48 -11.27 3.05 -6.49
C LEU A 48 -11.72 3.82 -5.23
N CYS A 49 -10.77 4.18 -4.37
CA CYS A 49 -11.08 5.02 -3.21
C CYS A 49 -11.58 6.41 -3.62
N ASP A 50 -11.05 7.02 -4.69
CA ASP A 50 -11.50 8.34 -5.14
C ASP A 50 -12.93 8.35 -5.67
N ILE A 51 -13.38 7.24 -6.24
CA ILE A 51 -14.76 7.05 -6.74
C ILE A 51 -15.73 6.80 -5.56
N ILE A 52 -15.30 6.03 -4.56
CA ILE A 52 -16.15 5.61 -3.44
C ILE A 52 -16.29 6.71 -2.38
N PHE A 53 -15.22 7.47 -2.10
CA PHE A 53 -15.23 8.45 -1.01
C PHE A 53 -15.73 9.84 -1.46
N PRO A 54 -16.79 10.38 -0.83
CA PRO A 54 -17.28 11.72 -1.11
C PRO A 54 -16.27 12.80 -0.67
N LYS A 55 -16.08 13.84 -1.49
CA LYS A 55 -15.07 14.88 -1.29
C LYS A 55 -15.51 15.99 -0.30
N ASP A 56 -16.81 16.21 -0.13
CA ASP A 56 -17.35 17.29 0.70
C ASP A 56 -17.47 16.95 2.20
N TYR A 57 -17.56 15.67 2.56
CA TYR A 57 -17.78 15.26 3.96
C TYR A 57 -16.50 14.68 4.56
N MET A 58 -16.06 15.17 5.73
CA MET A 58 -14.92 14.62 6.50
C MET A 58 -13.66 14.29 5.66
N TRP A 59 -13.32 15.19 4.73
CA TRP A 59 -12.27 15.00 3.73
C TRP A 59 -10.94 14.50 4.30
N GLN A 60 -10.50 15.02 5.46
CA GLN A 60 -9.24 14.65 6.09
C GLN A 60 -9.20 13.19 6.60
N ILE A 61 -10.35 12.66 7.06
CA ILE A 61 -10.47 11.29 7.55
C ILE A 61 -10.46 10.32 6.36
N PHE A 62 -11.23 10.62 5.32
CA PHE A 62 -11.25 9.79 4.11
C PHE A 62 -9.92 9.81 3.38
N PHE A 63 -9.23 10.95 3.37
CA PHE A 63 -7.85 11.02 2.88
C PHE A 63 -6.97 10.03 3.65
N LEU A 64 -6.95 10.09 4.98
CA LEU A 64 -6.13 9.21 5.81
C LEU A 64 -6.42 7.72 5.54
N PHE A 65 -7.69 7.32 5.46
CA PHE A 65 -8.07 5.95 5.15
C PHE A 65 -7.73 5.53 3.71
N LYS A 66 -7.94 6.40 2.72
CA LYS A 66 -7.57 6.17 1.31
C LYS A 66 -6.10 5.79 1.18
N TYR A 67 -5.20 6.57 1.77
CA TYR A 67 -3.76 6.26 1.72
C TYR A 67 -3.41 5.04 2.56
N SER A 68 -4.02 4.88 3.75
CA SER A 68 -3.78 3.69 4.58
C SER A 68 -4.11 2.38 3.85
N LEU A 69 -5.26 2.32 3.18
CA LEU A 69 -5.69 1.16 2.39
C LEU A 69 -4.77 0.93 1.19
N THR A 70 -4.33 2.01 0.54
CA THR A 70 -3.38 1.94 -0.58
C THR A 70 -2.05 1.32 -0.15
N PHE A 71 -1.47 1.79 0.95
CA PHE A 71 -0.21 1.26 1.48
C PHE A 71 -0.37 -0.18 1.98
N LEU A 72 -1.49 -0.51 2.63
CA LEU A 72 -1.77 -1.88 3.04
C LEU A 72 -1.89 -2.83 1.86
N ALA A 73 -2.67 -2.48 0.82
CA ALA A 73 -2.85 -3.33 -0.35
C ALA A 73 -1.50 -3.62 -1.06
N SER A 74 -0.67 -2.58 -1.21
CA SER A 74 0.67 -2.73 -1.77
C SER A 74 1.59 -3.56 -0.88
N GLY A 75 1.60 -3.28 0.42
CA GLY A 75 2.40 -4.02 1.40
C GLY A 75 2.00 -5.50 1.48
N ILE A 76 0.71 -5.83 1.42
CA ILE A 76 0.20 -7.21 1.36
C ILE A 76 0.66 -7.89 0.06
N TYR A 77 0.54 -7.21 -1.08
CA TYR A 77 1.03 -7.75 -2.35
C TYR A 77 2.54 -8.06 -2.31
N LEU A 78 3.33 -7.12 -1.80
CA LEU A 78 4.77 -7.30 -1.60
C LEU A 78 5.08 -8.45 -0.62
N ALA A 79 4.32 -8.59 0.48
CA ALA A 79 4.48 -9.66 1.45
C ALA A 79 4.19 -11.05 0.84
N VAL A 80 3.09 -11.17 0.09
CA VAL A 80 2.71 -12.41 -0.61
C VAL A 80 3.75 -12.75 -1.66
N ARG A 81 4.20 -11.76 -2.42
CA ARG A 81 5.24 -11.96 -3.45
C ARG A 81 6.56 -12.40 -2.83
N TYR A 82 7.02 -11.71 -1.78
CA TYR A 82 8.22 -12.07 -1.03
C TYR A 82 8.15 -13.49 -0.47
N LYS A 83 7.02 -13.89 0.12
CA LYS A 83 6.80 -15.27 0.58
C LYS A 83 6.90 -16.28 -0.57
N LYS A 84 6.30 -15.98 -1.71
CA LYS A 84 6.29 -16.87 -2.88
C LYS A 84 7.67 -17.04 -3.50
N ASP A 85 8.47 -15.98 -3.53
CA ASP A 85 9.85 -16.02 -4.05
C ASP A 85 10.85 -16.67 -3.05
N PHE A 86 10.53 -16.78 -1.76
CA PHE A 86 11.39 -17.42 -0.74
C PHE A 86 11.05 -18.89 -0.41
N PHE A 87 9.80 -19.32 -0.62
CA PHE A 87 9.34 -20.69 -0.32
C PHE A 87 9.27 -21.61 -1.55
N ASN A 88 9.73 -21.13 -2.71
CA ASN A 88 9.87 -21.90 -3.95
C ASN A 88 11.33 -21.91 -4.37
#